data_AF-B4EM97-F1
#
_entry.id   AF-B4EM97-F1
#
_cell.length_a   1.000
_cell.length_b   1.000
_cell.length_c   1.000
_cell.angle_alpha   90.00
_cell.angle_beta   90.00
_cell.angle_gamma   90.00
#
_symmetry.space_group_name_H-M   'P 1'
#
loop_
_entity.id
_entity.type
_entity.pdbx_description
1 polymer ?
#
loop_
_entity_poly.entity_id
_entity_poly.type
_entity_poly.pdbx_seq_one_letter_code
_entity_poly.pdbx_strand_id
1 'polypeptide(L)'
;MDDTEIEQKMWDIVRTWLEGATPEQWHRFAARSNYDGNGRALRWLLDNRNVDRATALLIYWNLGAAWFVQYADENAASYQRDTFRLLREIERRYAEGYYADHGIWFDPHDFDGAGPNDYPDVPVVRPVPALMLQPTDGREYVDLDEADGYDEGLPFDVVERLHALLD
;
A
#
# COMPACT_ATOMS: atom_id res chain seq x y z
N MET A 1 -9.84 17.51 -22.96
CA MET A 1 -9.14 17.82 -21.69
C MET A 1 -7.68 17.60 -21.94
N ASP A 2 -6.80 18.33 -21.28
CA ASP A 2 -5.39 17.92 -21.25
C ASP A 2 -5.19 16.75 -20.26
N ASP A 3 -4.05 16.09 -20.36
CA ASP A 3 -3.76 14.89 -19.56
C ASP A 3 -3.79 15.20 -18.05
N THR A 4 -3.39 16.40 -17.65
CA THR A 4 -3.40 16.84 -16.24
C THR A 4 -4.82 17.01 -15.70
N GLU A 5 -5.74 17.55 -16.49
CA GLU A 5 -7.15 17.63 -16.14
C GLU A 5 -7.79 16.24 -15.99
N ILE A 6 -7.41 15.27 -16.84
CA ILE A 6 -7.89 13.88 -16.76
C ILE A 6 -7.38 13.22 -15.49
N GLU A 7 -6.08 13.27 -15.24
CA GLU A 7 -5.45 12.73 -14.03
C GLU A 7 -6.08 13.30 -12.76
N GLN A 8 -6.35 14.62 -12.73
CA GLN A 8 -6.96 15.25 -11.57
C GLN A 8 -8.41 14.77 -11.36
N LYS A 9 -9.21 14.59 -12.41
CA LYS A 9 -10.57 14.04 -12.29
C LYS A 9 -10.57 12.57 -11.87
N MET A 10 -9.65 11.75 -12.41
CA MET A 10 -9.48 10.36 -11.99
C MET A 10 -9.14 10.30 -10.50
N TRP A 11 -8.20 11.14 -10.06
CA TRP A 11 -7.87 11.26 -8.64
C TRP A 11 -9.08 11.67 -7.79
N ASP A 12 -9.87 12.65 -8.23
CA ASP A 12 -11.05 13.09 -7.47
C ASP A 12 -12.09 11.97 -7.32
N ILE A 13 -12.28 11.12 -8.35
CA ILE A 13 -13.14 9.93 -8.28
C ILE A 13 -12.64 8.95 -7.22
N VAL A 14 -11.36 8.56 -7.29
CA VAL A 14 -10.76 7.61 -6.34
C VAL A 14 -10.76 8.19 -4.93
N ARG A 15 -10.41 9.47 -4.75
CA ARG A 15 -10.42 10.12 -3.43
C ARG A 15 -11.80 10.13 -2.81
N THR A 16 -12.84 10.48 -3.57
CA THR A 16 -14.22 10.47 -3.04
C THR A 16 -14.63 9.08 -2.58
N TRP A 17 -14.22 8.02 -3.29
CA TRP A 17 -14.43 6.66 -2.82
C TRP A 17 -13.63 6.35 -1.54
N LEU A 18 -12.32 6.66 -1.52
CA LEU A 18 -11.46 6.46 -0.36
C LEU A 18 -11.99 7.14 0.91
N GLU A 19 -12.55 8.35 0.81
CA GLU A 19 -13.11 9.10 1.93
C GLU A 19 -14.33 8.42 2.58
N GLY A 20 -15.07 7.60 1.83
CA GLY A 20 -16.25 6.87 2.30
C GLY A 20 -16.04 5.38 2.54
N ALA A 21 -14.86 4.84 2.18
CA ALA A 21 -14.57 3.42 2.25
C ALA A 21 -14.25 2.95 3.69
N THR A 22 -14.54 1.68 3.97
CA THR A 22 -14.23 1.05 5.26
C THR A 22 -12.76 0.63 5.35
N PRO A 23 -12.24 0.34 6.57
CA PRO A 23 -10.88 -0.18 6.72
C PRO A 23 -10.59 -1.44 5.89
N GLU A 24 -11.55 -2.35 5.77
CA GLU A 24 -11.45 -3.58 4.97
C GLU A 24 -11.40 -3.27 3.48
N GLN A 25 -12.18 -2.30 3.01
CA GLN A 25 -12.12 -1.83 1.62
C GLN A 25 -10.78 -1.15 1.31
N TRP A 26 -10.22 -0.36 2.23
CA TRP A 26 -8.86 0.16 2.08
C TRP A 26 -7.81 -0.95 2.06
N HIS A 27 -7.97 -1.99 2.87
CA HIS A 27 -7.08 -3.15 2.88
C HIS A 27 -7.11 -3.89 1.54
N ARG A 28 -8.31 -4.18 1.03
CA ARG A 28 -8.50 -4.79 -0.29
C ARG A 28 -7.88 -3.96 -1.41
N PHE A 29 -8.15 -2.65 -1.41
CA PHE A 29 -7.54 -1.74 -2.38
C PHE A 29 -6.02 -1.81 -2.31
N ALA A 30 -5.43 -1.71 -1.12
CA ALA A 30 -3.98 -1.79 -0.95
C ALA A 30 -3.40 -3.15 -1.40
N ALA A 31 -4.13 -4.25 -1.22
CA ALA A 31 -3.72 -5.60 -1.60
C ALA A 31 -3.73 -5.82 -3.12
N ARG A 32 -4.73 -5.25 -3.82
CA ARG A 32 -4.96 -5.50 -5.26
C ARG A 32 -4.55 -4.34 -6.16
N SER A 33 -4.17 -3.21 -5.58
CA SER A 33 -3.79 -2.01 -6.35
C SER A 33 -2.68 -2.30 -7.33
N ASN A 34 -2.74 -1.67 -8.50
CA ASN A 34 -1.56 -1.45 -9.32
C ASN A 34 -0.67 -0.34 -8.70
N TYR A 35 0.48 -0.73 -8.12
CA TYR A 35 1.37 0.19 -7.39
C TYR A 35 2.07 1.21 -8.31
N ASP A 36 2.20 0.92 -9.61
CA ASP A 36 2.76 1.86 -10.59
C ASP A 36 1.77 2.98 -10.95
N GLY A 37 0.46 2.67 -10.93
CA GLY A 37 -0.60 3.61 -11.29
C GLY A 37 -1.21 4.37 -10.10
N ASN A 38 -1.24 3.77 -8.92
CA ASN A 38 -2.03 4.27 -7.79
C ASN A 38 -1.21 4.93 -6.65
N GLY A 39 0.03 5.35 -6.93
CA GLY A 39 0.93 5.94 -5.92
C GLY A 39 0.30 7.11 -5.13
N ARG A 40 -0.53 7.94 -5.76
CA ARG A 40 -1.23 9.05 -5.07
C ARG A 40 -2.27 8.55 -4.05
N ALA A 41 -3.02 7.50 -4.38
CA ALA A 41 -4.02 6.89 -3.51
C ALA A 41 -3.36 6.13 -2.35
N LEU A 42 -2.32 5.35 -2.64
CA LEU A 42 -1.53 4.65 -1.62
C LEU A 42 -0.88 5.64 -0.64
N ARG A 43 -0.33 6.76 -1.14
CA ARG A 43 0.19 7.83 -0.29
C ARG A 43 -0.90 8.44 0.60
N TRP A 44 -2.09 8.67 0.06
CA TRP A 44 -3.22 9.19 0.83
C TRP A 44 -3.59 8.28 2.01
N LEU A 45 -3.61 6.96 1.78
CA LEU A 45 -3.83 5.98 2.86
C LEU A 45 -2.73 6.06 3.92
N LEU A 46 -1.46 6.07 3.52
CA LEU A 46 -0.33 6.10 4.45
C LEU A 46 -0.25 7.39 5.28
N ASP A 47 -0.75 8.52 4.77
CA ASP A 47 -0.86 9.80 5.47
C ASP A 47 -2.12 9.93 6.34
N ASN A 48 -3.03 8.95 6.28
CA ASN A 48 -4.24 8.93 7.09
C ASN A 48 -4.04 8.06 8.34
N ARG A 49 -3.98 8.68 9.54
CA ARG A 49 -3.85 7.96 10.82
C ARG A 49 -4.96 6.93 11.09
N ASN A 50 -6.11 7.04 10.41
CA ASN A 50 -7.22 6.10 10.58
C ASN A 50 -7.04 4.82 9.77
N VAL A 51 -6.05 4.70 8.89
CA VAL A 51 -5.77 3.44 8.19
C VAL A 51 -5.33 2.37 9.19
N ASP A 52 -5.76 1.12 8.97
CA ASP A 52 -5.33 -0.01 9.79
C ASP A 52 -3.82 -0.26 9.62
N ARG A 53 -3.13 -0.58 10.72
CA ARG A 53 -1.71 -0.96 10.71
C ARG A 53 -1.43 -2.15 9.79
N ALA A 54 -2.32 -3.14 9.69
CA ALA A 54 -2.20 -4.26 8.76
C ALA A 54 -2.15 -3.78 7.31
N THR A 55 -3.00 -2.82 6.94
CA THR A 55 -2.99 -2.19 5.62
C THR A 55 -1.69 -1.41 5.38
N ALA A 56 -1.22 -0.65 6.37
CA ALA A 56 0.06 0.06 6.24
C ALA A 56 1.26 -0.91 6.10
N LEU A 57 1.22 -2.04 6.82
CA LEU A 57 2.25 -3.09 6.73
C LEU A 57 2.22 -3.78 5.38
N LEU A 58 1.03 -4.08 4.85
CA LEU A 58 0.85 -4.63 3.52
C LEU A 58 1.45 -3.69 2.46
N ILE A 59 1.14 -2.39 2.53
CA ILE A 59 1.68 -1.41 1.57
C ILE A 59 3.20 -1.33 1.67
N TYR A 60 3.76 -1.36 2.88
CA TYR A 60 5.22 -1.39 3.07
C TYR A 60 5.87 -2.55 2.34
N TRP A 61 5.29 -3.75 2.43
CA TRP A 61 5.81 -4.94 1.77
C TRP A 61 5.65 -4.88 0.25
N ASN A 62 4.48 -4.50 -0.26
CA ASN A 62 4.25 -4.32 -1.70
C ASN A 62 5.05 -3.19 -2.36
N LEU A 63 5.54 -2.21 -1.58
CA LEU A 63 6.54 -1.23 -2.04
C LEU A 63 7.95 -1.84 -2.24
N GLY A 64 8.11 -3.14 -2.00
CA GLY A 64 9.35 -3.87 -2.23
C GLY A 64 10.36 -3.74 -1.10
N ALA A 65 9.92 -3.61 0.15
CA ALA A 65 10.81 -3.38 1.30
C ALA A 65 12.03 -4.32 1.37
N ALA A 66 11.86 -5.59 1.01
CA ALA A 66 12.95 -6.58 0.96
C ALA A 66 14.05 -6.21 -0.04
N TRP A 67 13.75 -5.54 -1.16
CA TRP A 67 14.75 -5.05 -2.11
C TRP A 67 15.61 -3.92 -1.50
N PHE A 68 15.00 -3.04 -0.70
CA PHE A 68 15.66 -1.81 -0.23
C PHE A 68 16.64 -2.04 0.94
N VAL A 69 16.76 -3.26 1.46
CA VAL A 69 17.73 -3.61 2.51
C VAL A 69 19.19 -3.43 2.07
N GLN A 70 19.46 -3.39 0.77
CA GLN A 70 20.80 -3.15 0.21
C GLN A 70 21.27 -1.71 0.28
N TYR A 71 20.36 -0.77 0.52
CA TYR A 71 20.71 0.65 0.54
C TYR A 71 20.93 1.12 1.98
N ALA A 72 22.10 1.72 2.24
CA ALA A 72 22.40 2.33 3.52
C ALA A 72 21.54 3.58 3.78
N ASP A 73 21.27 4.36 2.72
CA ASP A 73 20.54 5.62 2.75
C ASP A 73 19.88 5.94 1.39
N GLU A 74 19.14 7.05 1.34
CA GLU A 74 18.43 7.53 0.15
C GLU A 74 19.36 7.94 -1.01
N ASN A 75 20.62 8.32 -0.74
CA ASN A 75 21.56 8.66 -1.79
C ASN A 75 22.03 7.40 -2.51
N ALA A 76 22.26 6.31 -1.76
CA ALA A 76 22.57 5.00 -2.32
C ALA A 76 21.43 4.42 -3.17
N ALA A 77 20.17 4.73 -2.83
CA ALA A 77 18.99 4.31 -3.59
C ALA A 77 18.81 5.07 -4.94
N SER A 78 19.58 6.14 -5.18
CA SER A 78 19.61 6.89 -6.45
C SER A 78 18.21 7.32 -6.95
N TYR A 79 17.72 6.74 -8.04
CA TYR A 79 16.41 7.03 -8.62
C TYR A 79 15.23 6.51 -7.78
N GLN A 80 15.48 5.58 -6.85
CA GLN A 80 14.48 5.03 -5.93
C GLN A 80 14.45 5.74 -4.56
N ARG A 81 15.08 6.92 -4.46
CA ARG A 81 15.18 7.70 -3.21
C ARG A 81 13.84 7.95 -2.53
N ASP A 82 12.79 8.22 -3.29
CA ASP A 82 11.49 8.59 -2.73
C ASP A 82 10.77 7.37 -2.15
N THR A 83 10.86 6.22 -2.82
CA THR A 83 10.41 4.94 -2.27
C THR A 83 11.18 4.57 -1.01
N PHE A 84 12.52 4.72 -1.01
CA PHE A 84 13.32 4.50 0.20
C PHE A 84 12.86 5.39 1.36
N ARG A 85 12.66 6.69 1.12
CA ARG A 85 12.15 7.64 2.12
C ARG A 85 10.78 7.23 2.64
N LEU A 86 9.87 6.82 1.75
CA LEU A 86 8.54 6.37 2.12
C LEU A 86 8.60 5.14 3.03
N LEU A 87 9.40 4.12 2.67
CA LEU A 87 9.59 2.93 3.50
C LEU A 87 10.11 3.29 4.90
N ARG A 88 11.06 4.22 5.00
CA ARG A 88 11.59 4.72 6.28
C ARG A 88 10.55 5.48 7.08
N GLU A 89 9.70 6.24 6.40
CA GLU A 89 8.58 6.94 7.02
C GLU A 89 7.55 5.96 7.59
N ILE A 90 7.19 4.91 6.84
CA ILE A 90 6.26 3.87 7.31
C ILE A 90 6.85 3.11 8.50
N GLU A 91 8.11 2.67 8.44
CA GLU A 91 8.79 1.99 9.56
C GLU A 91 8.71 2.81 10.85
N ARG A 92 8.97 4.12 10.75
CA ARG A 92 8.88 5.04 11.89
C ARG A 92 7.45 5.17 12.39
N ARG A 93 6.49 5.50 11.51
CA ARG A 93 5.08 5.68 11.86
C ARG A 93 4.49 4.42 12.49
N TYR A 94 4.82 3.26 11.97
CA TYR A 94 4.40 1.98 12.50
C TYR A 94 4.96 1.74 13.90
N ALA A 95 6.27 1.96 14.10
CA ALA A 95 6.90 1.82 15.42
C ALA A 95 6.37 2.82 16.46
N GLU A 96 5.94 4.01 16.02
CA GLU A 96 5.35 5.05 16.87
C GLU A 96 3.85 4.82 17.15
N GLY A 97 3.22 3.79 16.57
CA GLY A 97 1.79 3.52 16.73
C GLY A 97 0.88 4.55 16.05
N TYR A 98 1.33 5.13 14.94
CA TYR A 98 0.60 6.15 14.19
C TYR A 98 -0.69 5.64 13.54
N TYR A 99 -0.67 4.38 13.07
CA TYR A 99 -1.77 3.75 12.36
C TYR A 99 -2.79 3.16 13.33
N ALA A 100 -4.06 3.23 12.95
CA ALA A 100 -5.16 2.68 13.74
C ALA A 100 -5.10 1.15 13.80
N ASP A 101 -5.86 0.58 14.72
CA ASP A 101 -6.07 -0.85 14.85
C ASP A 101 -7.58 -1.12 14.77
N HIS A 102 -8.03 -1.56 13.59
CA HIS A 102 -9.39 -2.01 13.32
C HIS A 102 -9.50 -3.54 13.41
N GLY A 103 -8.42 -4.23 13.77
CA GLY A 103 -8.43 -5.68 14.03
C GLY A 103 -8.19 -6.53 12.79
N ILE A 104 -7.72 -5.94 11.68
CA ILE A 104 -7.38 -6.67 10.47
C ILE A 104 -6.12 -7.52 10.69
N TRP A 105 -6.22 -8.79 10.35
CA TRP A 105 -5.10 -9.73 10.36
C TRP A 105 -4.32 -9.65 9.04
N PHE A 106 -2.99 -9.62 9.15
CA PHE A 106 -2.07 -9.70 8.01
C PHE A 106 -0.77 -10.38 8.44
N ASP A 107 -0.28 -11.35 7.68
CA ASP A 107 1.03 -11.96 7.84
C ASP A 107 1.95 -11.57 6.67
N PRO A 108 3.04 -10.83 6.91
CA PRO A 108 3.96 -10.46 5.84
C PRO A 108 4.64 -11.66 5.16
N HIS A 109 4.63 -12.85 5.77
CA HIS A 109 5.23 -14.06 5.21
C HIS A 109 4.24 -14.93 4.42
N ASP A 110 2.93 -14.63 4.48
CA ASP A 110 1.87 -15.44 3.88
C ASP A 110 0.77 -14.55 3.29
N PHE A 111 1.07 -13.94 2.15
CA PHE A 111 0.11 -13.17 1.36
C PHE A 111 0.51 -13.15 -0.12
N ASP A 112 -0.45 -12.79 -0.97
CA ASP A 112 -0.26 -12.62 -2.41
C ASP A 112 0.28 -11.21 -2.70
N GLY A 113 1.61 -11.07 -2.75
CA GLY A 113 2.30 -9.81 -2.96
C GLY A 113 3.80 -9.91 -2.69
N ALA A 114 4.47 -8.76 -2.54
CA ALA A 114 5.93 -8.73 -2.38
C ALA A 114 6.36 -8.92 -0.91
N GLY A 115 6.98 -10.05 -0.58
CA GLY A 115 7.26 -10.46 0.81
C GLY A 115 8.71 -10.33 1.28
N PRO A 116 8.99 -10.61 2.57
CA PRO A 116 10.34 -10.62 3.15
C PRO A 116 11.35 -11.51 2.44
N ASN A 117 10.89 -12.56 1.76
CA ASN A 117 11.72 -13.61 1.17
C ASN A 117 11.95 -13.46 -0.34
N ASP A 118 11.44 -12.39 -0.97
CA ASP A 118 11.46 -12.25 -2.44
C ASP A 118 12.85 -11.97 -3.01
N TYR A 119 13.75 -11.44 -2.19
CA TYR A 119 15.09 -11.03 -2.60
C TYR A 119 16.19 -11.65 -1.72
N PRO A 120 16.32 -12.99 -1.68
CA PRO A 120 17.21 -13.67 -0.75
C PRO A 120 18.70 -13.43 -1.03
N ASP A 121 19.04 -13.10 -2.28
CA ASP A 121 20.42 -12.89 -2.74
C ASP A 121 20.89 -11.42 -2.62
N VAL A 122 19.99 -10.53 -2.20
CA VAL A 122 20.32 -9.11 -2.06
C VAL A 122 21.13 -8.88 -0.77
N PRO A 123 22.29 -8.21 -0.84
CA PRO A 123 23.08 -7.92 0.35
C PRO A 123 22.28 -7.10 1.36
N VAL A 124 22.23 -7.55 2.61
CA VAL A 124 21.56 -6.81 3.70
C VAL A 124 22.55 -5.81 4.29
N VAL A 125 22.47 -4.56 3.85
CA VAL A 125 23.22 -3.43 4.43
C VAL A 125 22.46 -2.85 5.62
N ARG A 126 21.13 -2.73 5.49
CA ARG A 126 20.23 -2.29 6.54
C ARG A 126 19.09 -3.31 6.68
N PRO A 127 19.00 -4.03 7.80
CA PRO A 127 17.90 -4.97 8.00
C PRO A 127 16.56 -4.25 8.14
N VAL A 128 15.48 -4.95 7.76
CA VAL A 128 14.10 -4.58 8.08
C VAL A 128 13.92 -4.61 9.60
N PRO A 129 13.23 -3.63 10.22
CA PRO A 129 12.92 -3.69 11.64
C PRO A 129 12.11 -4.94 12.00
N ALA A 130 12.48 -5.62 13.09
CA ALA A 130 11.87 -6.90 13.47
C ALA A 130 10.34 -6.87 13.61
N LEU A 131 9.79 -5.71 14.01
CA LEU A 131 8.35 -5.50 14.14
C LEU A 131 7.60 -5.54 12.79
N MET A 132 8.25 -5.17 11.69
CA MET A 132 7.65 -5.22 10.34
C MET A 132 7.59 -6.66 9.80
N LEU A 133 8.31 -7.59 10.44
CA LEU A 133 8.28 -9.02 10.11
C LEU A 133 7.23 -9.78 10.90
N GLN A 134 6.55 -9.15 11.87
CA GLN A 134 5.55 -9.85 12.67
C GLN A 134 4.19 -9.81 11.98
N PRO A 135 3.42 -10.91 12.02
CA PRO A 135 1.99 -10.84 11.73
C PRO A 135 1.31 -9.84 12.67
N THR A 136 0.28 -9.15 12.19
CA THR A 136 -0.56 -8.33 13.07
C THR A 136 -1.36 -9.22 14.02
N ASP A 137 -1.71 -8.69 15.20
CA ASP A 137 -2.50 -9.41 16.20
C ASP A 137 -4.02 -9.39 15.95
N GLY A 138 -4.42 -8.86 14.78
CA GLY A 138 -5.79 -8.83 14.30
C GLY A 138 -6.39 -10.22 14.12
N ARG A 139 -7.72 -10.28 13.95
CA ARG A 139 -8.48 -11.52 13.76
C ARG A 139 -9.43 -11.47 12.58
N GLU A 140 -9.59 -10.30 11.99
CA GLU A 140 -10.43 -10.09 10.82
C GLU A 140 -9.65 -10.39 9.55
N TYR A 141 -10.13 -11.36 8.79
CA TYR A 141 -9.59 -11.70 7.48
C TYR A 141 -10.41 -10.96 6.42
N VAL A 142 -9.76 -10.07 5.69
CA VAL A 142 -10.39 -9.35 4.58
C VAL A 142 -10.40 -10.28 3.37
N ASP A 143 -11.58 -10.51 2.79
CA ASP A 143 -11.69 -11.25 1.54
C ASP A 143 -11.06 -10.45 0.40
N LEU A 144 -10.11 -11.05 -0.31
CA LEU A 144 -9.39 -10.45 -1.42
C LEU A 144 -9.81 -11.03 -2.78
N ASP A 145 -10.86 -11.86 -2.83
CA ASP A 145 -11.46 -12.26 -4.10
C ASP A 145 -12.13 -11.05 -4.77
N GLU A 146 -11.80 -10.85 -6.04
CA GLU A 146 -12.30 -9.73 -6.85
C GLU A 146 -13.51 -10.13 -7.70
N ALA A 147 -13.83 -11.43 -7.78
CA ALA A 147 -14.96 -11.94 -8.55
C ALA A 147 -16.31 -11.29 -8.16
N ASP A 148 -16.41 -10.74 -6.94
CA ASP A 148 -17.59 -10.10 -6.38
C ASP A 148 -17.60 -8.57 -6.55
N GLY A 149 -17.22 -8.06 -7.72
CA GLY A 149 -17.50 -6.68 -8.10
C GLY A 149 -16.35 -5.68 -7.92
N TYR A 150 -15.11 -6.15 -7.96
CA TYR A 150 -13.90 -5.33 -7.82
C TYR A 150 -12.93 -5.54 -8.99
N ASP A 151 -12.16 -4.51 -9.33
CA ASP A 151 -11.03 -4.57 -10.26
C ASP A 151 -9.88 -3.72 -9.69
N GLU A 152 -8.69 -4.32 -9.59
CA GLU A 152 -7.52 -3.76 -8.90
C GLU A 152 -7.84 -3.20 -7.50
N GLY A 153 -8.75 -3.86 -6.79
CA GLY A 153 -9.22 -3.52 -5.45
C GLY A 153 -10.15 -2.31 -5.37
N LEU A 154 -10.54 -1.73 -6.50
CA LEU A 154 -11.60 -0.71 -6.59
C LEU A 154 -12.94 -1.37 -6.94
N PRO A 155 -14.07 -0.91 -6.39
CA PRO A 155 -15.37 -1.40 -6.82
C PRO A 155 -15.66 -1.06 -8.29
N PHE A 156 -16.40 -1.91 -8.99
CA PHE A 156 -16.71 -1.70 -10.42
C PHE A 156 -17.37 -0.35 -10.74
N ASP A 157 -18.24 0.18 -9.88
CA ASP A 157 -18.87 1.48 -10.13
C ASP A 157 -17.85 2.64 -10.11
N VAL A 158 -16.76 2.49 -9.34
CA VAL A 158 -15.63 3.44 -9.36
C VAL A 158 -14.84 3.28 -10.65
N VAL A 159 -14.54 2.03 -11.04
CA VAL A 159 -13.76 1.69 -12.23
C VAL A 159 -14.46 2.13 -13.52
N GLU A 160 -15.77 1.90 -13.63
CA GLU A 160 -16.60 2.37 -14.74
C GLU A 160 -16.55 3.90 -14.88
N ARG A 161 -16.56 4.64 -13.76
CA ARG A 161 -16.43 6.10 -13.76
C ARG A 161 -15.04 6.57 -14.19
N LEU A 162 -13.99 5.80 -13.90
CA LEU A 162 -12.64 6.08 -14.36
C LEU A 162 -12.51 5.85 -15.87
N HIS A 163 -13.02 4.73 -16.37
CA HIS A 163 -13.02 4.43 -17.81
C HIS A 163 -13.79 5.46 -18.62
N ALA A 164 -14.94 5.94 -18.13
CA ALA A 164 -15.72 6.97 -18.79
C ALA A 164 -15.00 8.33 -18.95
N LEU A 165 -13.87 8.56 -18.28
CA LEU A 165 -13.02 9.74 -18.50
C LEU A 165 -11.99 9.55 -19.62
N LEU A 166 -11.70 8.28 -19.98
CA LEU A 166 -10.69 7.89 -20.96
C LEU A 166 -11.30 7.57 -22.34
N ASP A 167 -12.62 7.32 -22.36
CA ASP A 167 -13.45 7.17 -23.57
C ASP A 167 -13.78 8.53 -24.23
#